data_AF-A0AAW2FIB5-F1
#
_entry.id   AF-A0AAW2FIB5-F1
#
_cell.length_a   1.000
_cell.length_b   1.000
_cell.length_c   1.000
_cell.angle_alpha   90.00
_cell.angle_beta   90.00
_cell.angle_gamma   90.00
#
_symmetry.space_group_name_H-M   'P 1'
#
loop_
_entity.id
_entity.type
_entity.pdbx_description
1 polymer ?
#
loop_
_entity_poly.entity_id
_entity_poly.type
_entity_poly.pdbx_seq_one_letter_code
_entity_poly.pdbx_strand_id
1 'polypeptide(L)'
;MTNGIRIILKPILITSYVFGLRIASLSSCSKLWFNVLYMLLLWSIYFSFLPSVTSTFKKFHSLIEDQVFYWYEVCTTLLSVAINIYYNTKFQNCLRKLDIVDNTLFKLGLITNYDKPGNKTLWFVLGWFVIVILTNCCTSWFINIEFNYKFKSALIYIYLLNYCFHINFIGDLTTASILQLVYFLYTLCHL
;
A
#
# COMPACT_ATOMS: atom_id res chain seq x y z
N MET A 1 5.73 16.27 23.21
CA MET A 1 5.61 15.07 22.35
C MET A 1 6.12 15.47 20.98
N THR A 2 7.18 14.86 20.49
CA THR A 2 7.84 15.28 19.23
C THR A 2 6.96 14.93 18.04
N ASN A 3 6.51 15.96 17.32
CA ASN A 3 5.78 15.85 16.06
C ASN A 3 6.75 15.43 14.93
N GLY A 4 7.29 14.22 14.99
CA GLY A 4 8.35 13.79 14.07
C GLY A 4 7.84 13.18 12.76
N ILE A 5 8.76 12.97 11.80
CA ILE A 5 8.53 12.34 10.49
C ILE A 5 7.73 11.03 10.57
N ARG A 6 7.88 10.28 11.67
CA ARG A 6 7.16 9.04 11.89
C ARG A 6 5.64 9.22 11.93
N ILE A 7 5.14 10.38 12.36
CA ILE A 7 3.71 10.71 12.38
C ILE A 7 3.18 10.88 10.95
N ILE A 8 3.97 11.53 10.08
CA ILE A 8 3.62 11.77 8.67
C ILE A 8 3.49 10.44 7.92
N LEU A 9 4.42 9.52 8.14
CA LEU A 9 4.42 8.21 7.47
C LEU A 9 3.44 7.20 8.10
N LYS A 10 2.96 7.44 9.32
CA LYS A 10 2.16 6.48 10.08
C LYS A 10 0.90 6.02 9.33
N PRO A 11 0.07 6.89 8.71
CA PRO A 11 -1.12 6.45 7.98
C PRO A 11 -0.75 5.50 6.85
N ILE A 12 0.23 5.86 6.02
CA ILE A 12 0.66 5.04 4.87
C ILE A 12 1.27 3.71 5.34
N LEU A 13 2.09 3.71 6.38
CA LEU A 13 2.71 2.50 6.92
C LEU A 13 1.66 1.54 7.51
N ILE A 14 0.64 2.07 8.19
CA ILE A 14 -0.49 1.28 8.70
C ILE A 14 -1.27 0.70 7.52
N THR A 15 -1.63 1.50 6.52
CA THR A 15 -2.33 1.02 5.32
C THR A 15 -1.54 -0.09 4.63
N SER A 16 -0.23 0.10 4.43
CA SER A 16 0.66 -0.92 3.86
C SER A 16 0.71 -2.21 4.70
N TYR A 17 0.63 -2.12 6.02
CA TYR A 17 0.59 -3.30 6.89
C TYR A 17 -0.74 -4.05 6.76
N VAL A 18 -1.87 -3.34 6.81
CA VAL A 18 -3.21 -3.92 6.71
C VAL A 18 -3.37 -4.69 5.41
N PHE A 19 -2.92 -4.12 4.29
CA PHE A 19 -3.00 -4.76 2.97
C PHE A 19 -1.95 -5.85 2.71
N GLY A 20 -1.11 -6.16 3.70
CA GLY A 20 -0.20 -7.27 3.61
C GLY A 20 1.09 -6.99 2.80
N LEU A 21 1.48 -5.72 2.65
CA LEU A 21 2.70 -5.31 1.95
C LEU A 21 3.93 -5.21 2.86
N ARG A 22 3.76 -4.68 4.07
CA ARG A 22 4.87 -4.35 4.98
C ARG A 22 4.65 -4.93 6.36
N ILE A 23 5.73 -5.29 7.05
CA ILE A 23 5.69 -5.79 8.43
C ILE A 23 5.61 -4.60 9.39
N ALA A 24 4.64 -4.60 10.30
CA ALA A 24 4.58 -3.60 11.37
C ALA A 24 5.80 -3.78 12.30
N SER A 25 6.46 -2.66 12.63
CA SER A 25 7.63 -2.65 13.50
C SER A 25 7.24 -3.01 14.94
N LEU A 26 7.12 -4.30 15.25
CA LEU A 26 7.01 -4.81 16.61
C LEU A 26 8.28 -5.57 16.97
N SER A 27 8.89 -5.16 18.08
CA SER A 27 10.27 -5.42 18.49
C SER A 27 10.61 -6.87 18.87
N SER A 28 9.68 -7.84 18.79
CA SER A 28 9.96 -9.22 19.19
C SER A 28 10.03 -10.16 17.99
N CYS A 29 11.03 -11.05 18.00
CA CYS A 29 11.25 -12.08 16.98
C CYS A 29 9.99 -12.94 16.76
N SER A 30 9.26 -13.28 17.83
CA SER A 30 7.98 -13.99 17.77
C SER A 30 6.89 -13.23 16.98
N LYS A 31 6.81 -11.91 17.15
CA LYS A 31 5.81 -11.07 16.45
C LYS A 31 6.14 -10.89 14.98
N LEU A 32 7.42 -10.99 14.60
CA LEU A 32 7.83 -11.00 13.19
C LEU A 32 7.30 -12.25 12.48
N TRP A 33 7.41 -13.43 13.10
CA TRP A 33 6.84 -14.66 12.56
C TRP A 33 5.32 -14.59 12.40
N PHE A 34 4.60 -14.05 13.39
CA PHE A 34 3.15 -13.84 13.26
C PHE A 34 2.79 -12.88 12.12
N ASN A 35 3.56 -11.82 11.92
CA ASN A 35 3.33 -10.89 10.81
C ASN A 35 3.61 -11.55 9.45
N VAL A 36 4.69 -12.32 9.32
CA VAL A 36 4.98 -13.07 8.08
C VAL A 36 3.89 -14.10 7.80
N LEU A 37 3.45 -14.82 8.83
CA LEU A 37 2.35 -15.78 8.72
C LEU A 37 1.04 -15.10 8.33
N TYR A 38 0.74 -13.92 8.89
CA TYR A 38 -0.38 -13.09 8.46
C TYR A 38 -0.30 -12.73 6.97
N MET A 39 0.86 -12.26 6.49
CA MET A 39 1.05 -11.96 5.07
C MET A 39 0.78 -13.21 4.21
N LEU A 40 1.41 -14.33 4.58
CA LEU A 40 1.28 -15.58 3.83
C LEU A 40 -0.16 -16.06 3.78
N LEU A 41 -0.90 -16.00 4.90
CA LEU A 41 -2.32 -16.36 4.94
C LEU A 41 -3.16 -15.42 4.07
N LEU A 42 -2.98 -14.11 4.20
CA LEU A 42 -3.72 -13.12 3.42
C LEU A 42 -3.54 -13.35 1.91
N TRP A 43 -2.29 -13.52 1.47
CA TRP A 43 -1.98 -13.80 0.08
C TRP A 43 -2.46 -15.19 -0.35
N SER A 44 -2.32 -16.21 0.49
CA SER A 44 -2.81 -17.57 0.18
C SER A 44 -4.32 -17.61 -0.01
N ILE A 45 -5.09 -16.89 0.81
CA ILE A 45 -6.54 -16.77 0.67
C ILE A 45 -6.86 -16.06 -0.65
N TYR A 46 -6.19 -14.94 -0.94
CA TYR A 46 -6.38 -14.20 -2.19
C TYR A 46 -6.12 -15.08 -3.43
N PHE A 47 -4.99 -15.80 -3.47
CA PHE A 47 -4.64 -16.70 -4.57
C PHE A 47 -5.61 -17.88 -4.71
N SER A 48 -6.17 -18.36 -3.60
CA SER A 48 -7.11 -19.49 -3.63
C SER A 48 -8.49 -19.07 -4.13
N PHE A 49 -8.96 -17.88 -3.76
CA PHE A 49 -10.27 -17.36 -4.17
C PHE A 49 -10.30 -16.88 -5.62
N LEU A 50 -9.16 -16.41 -6.12
CA LEU A 50 -9.06 -15.76 -7.41
C LEU A 50 -9.49 -16.65 -8.60
N PRO A 51 -8.98 -17.89 -8.79
CA PRO A 51 -9.40 -18.75 -9.89
C PRO A 51 -10.90 -19.08 -9.87
N SER A 52 -11.49 -19.26 -8.69
CA SER A 52 -12.91 -19.53 -8.54
C SER A 52 -13.75 -18.35 -9.04
N VAL A 53 -13.34 -17.13 -8.69
CA VAL A 53 -14.04 -15.91 -9.08
C VAL A 53 -13.84 -15.61 -10.56
N THR A 54 -12.63 -15.73 -11.12
CA THR A 54 -12.38 -15.50 -12.56
C THR A 54 -13.12 -16.52 -13.44
N SER A 55 -13.25 -17.77 -13.01
CA SER A 55 -14.00 -18.79 -13.74
C SER A 55 -15.50 -18.49 -13.90
N THR A 56 -16.07 -17.71 -12.97
CA THR A 56 -17.48 -17.31 -12.99
C THR A 56 -17.74 -16.16 -13.97
N PHE A 57 -16.73 -15.33 -14.24
CA PHE A 57 -16.83 -14.11 -15.06
C PHE A 57 -16.10 -14.24 -16.41
N LYS A 58 -15.99 -15.46 -16.96
CA LYS A 58 -15.26 -15.77 -18.20
C LYS A 58 -15.60 -14.87 -19.39
N LYS A 59 -16.87 -14.45 -19.54
CA LYS A 59 -17.31 -13.58 -20.65
C LYS A 59 -16.69 -12.19 -20.63
N PHE A 60 -16.44 -11.66 -19.43
CA PHE A 60 -15.75 -10.38 -19.25
C PHE A 60 -14.23 -10.59 -19.31
N HIS A 61 -13.75 -11.69 -18.71
CA HIS A 61 -12.33 -11.99 -18.60
C HIS A 61 -11.66 -12.53 -19.88
N SER A 62 -12.41 -12.80 -20.96
CA SER A 62 -11.84 -13.29 -22.23
C SER A 62 -11.22 -12.20 -23.11
N LEU A 63 -11.20 -10.95 -22.64
CA LEU A 63 -10.41 -9.88 -23.26
C LEU A 63 -8.93 -10.17 -22.96
N ILE A 64 -8.22 -10.68 -23.97
CA ILE A 64 -6.84 -11.21 -23.89
C ILE A 64 -5.84 -10.20 -23.24
N GLU A 65 -6.13 -8.90 -23.31
CA GLU A 65 -5.31 -7.83 -22.72
C GLU A 65 -5.38 -7.78 -21.20
N ASP A 66 -6.52 -8.13 -20.59
CA ASP A 66 -6.72 -8.05 -19.14
C ASP A 66 -5.93 -9.13 -18.39
N GLN A 67 -5.68 -10.28 -19.01
CA GLN A 67 -4.99 -11.40 -18.36
C GLN A 67 -3.50 -11.14 -18.15
N VAL A 68 -2.82 -10.59 -19.15
CA VAL A 68 -1.36 -10.34 -19.08
C VAL A 68 -1.06 -9.24 -18.07
N PHE A 69 -1.82 -8.14 -18.12
CA PHE A 69 -1.67 -7.03 -17.17
C PHE A 69 -1.95 -7.50 -15.74
N TYR A 70 -3.00 -8.29 -15.56
CA TYR A 70 -3.34 -8.85 -14.25
C TYR A 70 -2.23 -9.74 -13.67
N TRP A 71 -1.68 -10.68 -14.44
CA TRP A 71 -0.58 -11.52 -13.97
C TRP A 71 0.69 -10.72 -13.67
N TYR A 72 0.95 -9.67 -14.45
CA TYR A 72 2.04 -8.73 -14.18
C TYR A 72 1.88 -8.03 -12.81
N GLU A 73 0.69 -7.52 -12.51
CA GLU A 73 0.37 -6.88 -11.23
C GLU A 73 0.54 -7.85 -10.05
N VAL A 74 0.06 -9.09 -10.21
CA VAL A 74 0.22 -10.17 -9.24
C VAL A 74 1.70 -10.47 -8.97
N CYS A 75 2.50 -10.66 -10.03
CA CYS A 75 3.94 -10.92 -9.93
C CYS A 75 4.68 -9.76 -9.25
N THR A 76 4.35 -8.53 -9.64
CA THR A 76 4.92 -7.30 -9.04
C THR A 76 4.59 -7.20 -7.56
N THR A 77 3.37 -7.56 -7.17
CA THR A 77 2.96 -7.53 -5.77
C THR A 77 3.70 -8.58 -4.95
N LEU A 78 3.79 -9.82 -5.45
CA LEU A 78 4.55 -10.91 -4.81
C LEU A 78 6.02 -10.53 -4.62
N LEU A 79 6.63 -9.96 -5.66
CA LEU A 79 8.01 -9.50 -5.61
C LEU A 79 8.18 -8.39 -4.56
N SER A 80 7.24 -7.45 -4.50
CA SER A 80 7.24 -6.36 -3.52
C SER A 80 7.14 -6.90 -2.09
N VAL A 81 6.28 -7.88 -1.83
CA VAL A 81 6.16 -8.54 -0.52
C VAL A 81 7.46 -9.27 -0.16
N ALA A 82 8.05 -10.02 -1.10
CA ALA A 82 9.31 -10.74 -0.86
C ALA A 82 10.48 -9.79 -0.55
N ILE A 83 10.63 -8.71 -1.33
CA ILE A 83 11.61 -7.65 -1.11
C ILE A 83 11.40 -6.99 0.26
N ASN A 84 10.14 -6.69 0.61
CA ASN A 84 9.82 -6.07 1.90
C ASN A 84 10.15 -6.99 3.09
N ILE A 85 9.91 -8.29 2.98
CA ILE A 85 10.29 -9.27 4.02
C ILE A 85 11.81 -9.32 4.15
N TYR A 86 12.52 -9.48 3.04
CA TYR A 86 13.99 -9.60 3.02
C TYR A 86 14.70 -8.35 3.56
N TYR A 87 14.26 -7.16 3.13
CA TYR A 87 14.87 -5.89 3.51
C TYR A 87 14.21 -5.23 4.73
N ASN A 88 13.28 -5.89 5.42
CA ASN A 88 12.55 -5.28 6.53
C ASN A 88 13.49 -4.69 7.60
N THR A 89 14.52 -5.44 8.02
CA THR A 89 15.47 -4.99 9.05
C THR A 89 16.23 -3.74 8.62
N LYS A 90 16.69 -3.70 7.36
CA LYS A 90 17.36 -2.54 6.77
C LYS A 90 16.42 -1.34 6.67
N PHE A 91 15.18 -1.58 6.25
CA PHE A 91 14.14 -0.56 6.15
C PHE A 91 13.81 0.08 7.50
N GLN A 92 13.63 -0.73 8.55
CA GLN A 92 13.39 -0.22 9.92
C GLN A 92 14.58 0.58 10.45
N ASN A 93 15.80 0.14 10.15
CA ASN A 93 17.01 0.89 10.49
C ASN A 93 17.07 2.25 9.77
N CYS A 94 16.65 2.32 8.50
CA CYS A 94 16.55 3.58 7.77
C CYS A 94 15.52 4.52 8.41
N LEU A 95 14.32 4.03 8.76
CA LEU A 95 13.32 4.82 9.45
C LEU A 95 13.83 5.36 10.80
N ARG A 96 14.57 4.55 11.56
CA ARG A 96 15.19 4.99 12.83
C ARG A 96 16.25 6.07 12.61
N LYS A 97 17.08 5.95 11.56
CA LYS A 97 18.06 7.00 11.22
C LYS A 97 17.39 8.30 10.84
N LEU A 98 16.32 8.24 10.04
CA LEU A 98 15.53 9.42 9.68
C LEU A 98 14.97 10.11 10.93
N ASP A 99 14.43 9.34 11.87
CA ASP A 99 13.93 9.87 13.15
C ASP A 99 15.03 10.56 13.99
N ILE A 100 16.27 10.07 13.96
CA ILE A 100 17.41 10.71 14.65
C ILE A 100 17.79 12.03 13.98
N VAL A 101 17.89 12.05 12.65
CA VAL A 101 18.19 13.27 11.88
C VAL A 101 17.11 14.33 12.13
N ASP A 102 15.85 13.91 12.09
CA ASP A 102 14.68 14.75 12.36
C ASP A 102 14.75 15.41 13.74
N ASN A 103 14.98 14.61 14.78
CA ASN A 103 15.12 15.10 16.15
C ASN A 103 16.31 16.06 16.31
N THR A 104 17.38 15.87 15.54
CA THR A 104 18.55 16.73 15.58
C THR A 104 18.26 18.08 14.93
N LEU A 105 17.63 18.09 13.74
CA LEU A 105 17.21 19.31 13.06
C LEU A 105 16.16 20.10 13.85
N PHE A 106 15.25 19.40 14.52
CA PHE A 106 14.29 20.02 15.45
C PHE A 106 15.01 20.73 16.61
N LYS A 107 16.00 20.08 17.23
CA LYS A 107 16.81 20.70 18.30
C LYS A 107 17.63 21.91 17.81
N LEU A 108 18.05 21.92 16.55
CA LEU A 108 18.74 23.05 15.92
C LEU A 108 17.79 24.20 15.56
N GLY A 109 16.48 24.06 15.76
CA GLY A 109 15.50 25.09 15.45
C GLY A 109 15.20 25.27 13.96
N LEU A 110 15.76 24.40 13.11
CA LEU A 110 15.60 24.47 11.65
C LEU A 110 14.21 24.02 11.18
N ILE A 111 13.52 23.18 11.97
CA ILE A 111 12.20 22.67 11.60
C ILE A 111 11.20 22.97 12.71
N THR A 112 10.25 23.85 12.43
CA THR A 112 9.27 24.34 13.40
C THR A 112 7.83 23.89 13.13
N ASN A 113 7.50 23.33 11.96
CA ASN A 113 6.11 22.95 11.61
C ASN A 113 5.99 21.68 10.74
N TYR A 114 5.73 20.53 11.36
CA TYR A 114 5.38 19.27 10.67
C TYR A 114 3.88 19.09 10.40
N ASP A 115 3.04 20.00 10.91
CA ASP A 115 1.58 19.89 10.80
C ASP A 115 1.09 20.01 9.34
N LYS A 116 1.80 20.78 8.50
CA LYS A 116 1.48 20.95 7.07
C LYS A 116 1.69 19.66 6.25
N PRO A 117 2.85 18.97 6.31
CA PRO A 117 3.05 17.74 5.51
C PRO A 117 2.28 16.52 6.03
N GLY A 118 2.08 16.36 7.35
CA GLY A 118 1.31 15.23 7.91
C GLY A 118 -0.14 15.18 7.43
N ASN A 119 -0.80 16.35 7.36
CA ASN A 119 -2.16 16.44 6.84
C ASN A 119 -2.23 16.09 5.34
N LYS A 120 -1.24 16.48 4.53
CA LYS A 120 -1.21 16.15 3.09
C LYS A 120 -1.19 14.64 2.85
N THR A 121 -0.33 13.91 3.57
CA THR A 121 -0.25 12.45 3.46
C THR A 121 -1.57 11.77 3.81
N LEU A 122 -2.24 12.24 4.86
CA LEU A 122 -3.55 11.73 5.26
C LEU A 122 -4.62 12.02 4.19
N TRP A 123 -4.63 13.21 3.59
CA TRP A 123 -5.51 13.56 2.47
C TRP A 123 -5.25 12.69 1.23
N PHE A 124 -4.00 12.35 0.93
CA PHE A 124 -3.68 11.43 -0.18
C PHE A 124 -4.25 10.03 0.07
N VAL A 125 -4.09 9.49 1.28
CA VAL A 125 -4.65 8.17 1.63
C VAL A 125 -6.17 8.18 1.55
N LEU A 126 -6.83 9.22 2.09
CA LEU A 126 -8.29 9.37 2.01
C LEU A 126 -8.78 9.53 0.58
N GLY A 127 -8.12 10.39 -0.20
CA GLY A 127 -8.45 10.61 -1.61
C GLY A 127 -8.32 9.32 -2.42
N TRP A 128 -7.27 8.54 -2.17
CA TRP A 128 -7.12 7.21 -2.76
C TRP A 128 -8.27 6.28 -2.42
N PHE A 129 -8.70 6.19 -1.15
CA PHE A 129 -9.85 5.37 -0.76
C PHE A 129 -11.12 5.76 -1.52
N VAL A 130 -11.39 7.06 -1.68
CA VAL A 130 -12.54 7.55 -2.44
C VAL A 130 -12.44 7.13 -3.91
N ILE A 131 -11.26 7.29 -4.53
CA ILE A 131 -11.02 6.88 -5.92
C ILE A 131 -11.27 5.37 -6.08
N VAL A 132 -10.71 4.54 -5.19
CA VAL A 132 -10.90 3.08 -5.20
C VAL A 132 -12.38 2.71 -5.12
N ILE A 133 -13.14 3.33 -4.23
CA ILE A 133 -14.58 3.04 -4.10
C ILE A 133 -15.31 3.44 -5.38
N LEU A 134 -15.07 4.65 -5.89
CA LEU A 134 -15.73 5.16 -7.09
C LEU A 134 -15.40 4.32 -8.33
N THR A 135 -14.13 4.00 -8.57
CA THR A 135 -13.73 3.23 -9.75
C THR A 135 -14.32 1.83 -9.73
N ASN A 136 -14.30 1.15 -8.58
CA ASN A 136 -14.88 -0.18 -8.44
C ASN A 136 -16.42 -0.14 -8.57
N CYS A 137 -17.10 0.86 -8.01
CA CYS A 137 -18.55 1.01 -8.16
C CYS A 137 -18.95 1.28 -9.62
N CYS A 138 -18.27 2.19 -10.31
CA CYS A 138 -18.56 2.53 -11.71
C CYS A 138 -18.34 1.33 -12.65
N THR A 139 -17.23 0.62 -12.50
CA THR A 139 -16.94 -0.57 -13.33
C THR A 139 -17.89 -1.74 -13.03
N SER A 140 -18.27 -1.94 -11.77
CA SER A 140 -19.26 -2.95 -11.39
C SER A 140 -20.66 -2.65 -11.93
N TRP A 141 -21.03 -1.37 -11.93
CA TRP A 141 -22.27 -0.90 -12.54
C TRP A 141 -22.28 -1.14 -14.05
N PHE A 142 -21.17 -0.84 -14.73
CA PHE A 142 -21.01 -1.15 -16.16
C PHE A 142 -21.17 -2.66 -16.44
N ILE A 143 -20.52 -3.52 -15.67
CA ILE A 143 -20.62 -4.99 -15.84
C ILE A 143 -22.05 -5.49 -15.57
N ASN A 144 -22.75 -4.88 -14.60
CA ASN A 144 -24.14 -5.23 -14.31
C ASN A 144 -25.06 -4.96 -15.50
N ILE A 145 -24.88 -3.83 -16.18
CA ILE A 145 -25.69 -3.45 -17.36
C ILE A 145 -25.32 -4.31 -18.57
N GLU A 146 -24.04 -4.38 -18.91
CA GLU A 146 -23.58 -4.96 -20.18
C GLU A 146 -23.66 -6.50 -20.20
N PHE A 147 -23.35 -7.14 -19.07
CA PHE A 147 -23.25 -8.61 -18.99
C PHE A 147 -24.34 -9.25 -18.12
N ASN A 148 -25.28 -8.45 -17.59
CA ASN A 148 -26.41 -8.88 -16.76
C ASN A 148 -25.99 -9.70 -15.52
N TYR A 149 -24.79 -9.44 -14.97
CA TYR A 149 -24.36 -10.01 -13.70
C TYR A 149 -24.97 -9.26 -12.52
N LYS A 150 -25.26 -9.95 -11.42
CA LYS A 150 -25.71 -9.29 -10.18
C LYS A 150 -24.66 -8.26 -9.71
N PHE A 151 -25.10 -7.04 -9.42
CA PHE A 151 -24.21 -5.93 -8.98
C PHE A 151 -23.28 -6.33 -7.83
N LYS A 152 -23.78 -7.05 -6.81
CA LYS A 152 -22.97 -7.52 -5.68
C LYS A 152 -21.84 -8.45 -6.11
N SER A 153 -22.11 -9.37 -7.03
CA SER A 153 -21.12 -10.31 -7.55
C SER A 153 -20.10 -9.62 -8.44
N ALA A 154 -20.56 -8.66 -9.27
CA ALA A 154 -19.68 -7.83 -10.09
C ALA A 154 -18.74 -6.96 -9.23
N LEU A 155 -19.25 -6.40 -8.13
CA LEU A 155 -18.47 -5.62 -7.17
C LEU A 155 -17.36 -6.42 -6.50
N ILE A 156 -17.67 -7.64 -6.04
CA ILE A 156 -16.67 -8.53 -5.46
C ILE A 156 -15.62 -8.92 -6.50
N TYR A 157 -16.04 -9.24 -7.72
CA TYR A 157 -15.16 -9.60 -8.83
C TYR A 157 -14.18 -8.47 -9.18
N ILE A 158 -14.70 -7.27 -9.41
CA ILE A 158 -13.92 -6.08 -9.75
C ILE A 158 -12.95 -5.71 -8.63
N TYR A 159 -13.41 -5.76 -7.38
CA TYR A 159 -12.56 -5.47 -6.23
C TYR A 159 -11.39 -6.46 -6.13
N LEU A 160 -11.63 -7.75 -6.37
CA LEU A 160 -10.57 -8.77 -6.41
C LEU A 160 -9.61 -8.56 -7.58
N LEU A 161 -10.12 -8.18 -8.75
CA LEU A 161 -9.29 -7.95 -9.93
C LEU A 161 -8.35 -6.75 -9.75
N ASN A 162 -8.86 -5.66 -9.16
CA ASN A 162 -8.10 -4.44 -8.93
C ASN A 162 -7.26 -4.46 -7.65
N TYR A 163 -7.37 -5.51 -6.82
CA TYR A 163 -6.72 -5.58 -5.51
C TYR A 163 -5.19 -5.43 -5.61
N CYS A 164 -4.53 -6.18 -6.52
CA CYS A 164 -3.09 -6.08 -6.72
C CYS A 164 -2.65 -4.69 -7.17
N PHE A 165 -3.37 -4.08 -8.11
CA PHE A 165 -3.10 -2.72 -8.57
C PHE A 165 -3.21 -1.69 -7.44
N HIS A 166 -4.28 -1.76 -6.66
CA HIS A 166 -4.52 -0.91 -5.49
C HIS A 166 -3.39 -1.04 -4.45
N ILE A 167 -2.92 -2.26 -4.24
CA ILE A 167 -1.81 -2.56 -3.34
C ILE A 167 -0.51 -2.00 -3.88
N ASN A 168 -0.16 -2.28 -5.14
CA ASN A 168 1.07 -1.77 -5.76
C ASN A 168 1.12 -0.23 -5.70
N PHE A 169 -0.01 0.43 -5.96
CA PHE A 169 -0.14 1.88 -5.80
C PHE A 169 0.17 2.36 -4.36
N ILE A 170 -0.30 1.66 -3.32
CA ILE A 170 0.06 1.99 -1.93
C ILE A 170 1.58 1.78 -1.70
N GLY A 171 2.16 0.73 -2.28
CA GLY A 171 3.59 0.47 -2.27
C GLY A 171 4.39 1.63 -2.85
N ASP A 172 4.00 2.09 -4.03
CA ASP A 172 4.60 3.22 -4.74
C ASP A 172 4.43 4.52 -3.97
N LEU A 173 3.22 4.80 -3.46
CA LEU A 173 2.94 5.97 -2.63
C LEU A 173 3.81 5.99 -1.37
N THR A 174 4.05 4.82 -0.77
CA THR A 174 4.96 4.71 0.38
C THR A 174 6.39 5.04 0.00
N THR A 175 6.87 4.50 -1.11
CA THR A 175 8.24 4.72 -1.59
C THR A 175 8.44 6.19 -1.97
N ALA A 176 7.50 6.78 -2.70
CA ALA A 176 7.51 8.20 -3.07
C ALA A 176 7.47 9.12 -1.84
N SER A 177 6.63 8.82 -0.85
CA SER A 177 6.54 9.61 0.39
C SER A 177 7.85 9.59 1.17
N ILE A 178 8.52 8.43 1.26
CA ILE A 178 9.82 8.31 1.94
C ILE A 178 10.90 9.06 1.16
N LEU A 179 10.91 8.94 -0.17
CA LEU A 179 11.88 9.65 -1.03
C LEU A 179 11.73 11.17 -0.91
N GLN A 180 10.49 11.67 -0.90
CA GLN A 180 10.20 13.09 -0.72
C GLN A 180 10.71 13.60 0.64
N LEU A 181 10.56 12.82 1.71
CA LEU A 181 11.09 13.16 3.03
C LEU A 181 12.61 13.19 3.06
N VAL A 182 13.28 12.22 2.44
CA VAL A 182 14.75 12.18 2.33
C VAL A 182 15.26 13.40 1.57
N TYR A 183 14.62 13.73 0.45
CA TYR A 183 14.97 14.91 -0.35
C TYR A 183 14.82 16.21 0.45
N PHE A 184 13.69 16.37 1.15
CA PHE A 184 13.44 17.53 2.00
C PHE A 184 14.50 17.72 3.10
N LEU A 185 14.87 16.63 3.78
CA LEU A 185 15.93 16.65 4.79
C LEU A 185 17.29 17.00 4.19
N TYR A 186 17.61 16.46 3.01
CA TYR A 186 18.86 16.74 2.32
C TYR A 186 18.99 18.23 1.95
N THR A 187 17.92 18.85 1.43
CA THR A 187 17.92 20.30 1.13
C THR A 187 18.14 21.15 2.37
N LEU A 188 17.54 20.78 3.51
CA LEU A 188 17.71 21.49 4.79
C LEU A 188 19.13 21.39 5.35
N CYS A 189 19.82 20.27 5.16
CA CYS A 189 21.21 20.11 5.63
C CYS A 189 22.24 20.90 4.80
N HIS A 190 21.87 21.34 3.60
CA HIS A 190 22.74 22.08 2.68
C HIS A 190 22.45 23.60 2.64
N LEU A 191 21.56 24.08 3.51
CA LEU A 191 21.16 25.48 3.67
C LEU A 191 21.80 26.07 4.93
#